data_AF-A0A535QU52-F1
#
_entry.id   AF-A0A535QU52-F1
#
_cell.length_a   1.000
_cell.length_b   1.000
_cell.length_c   1.000
_cell.angle_alpha   90.00
_cell.angle_beta   90.00
_cell.angle_gamma   90.00
#
_symmetry.space_group_name_H-M   'P 1'
#
loop_
_entity.id
_entity.type
_entity.pdbx_description
1 polymer ?
#
loop_
_entity_poly.entity_id
_entity_poly.type
_entity_poly.pdbx_seq_one_letter_code
_entity_poly.pdbx_strand_id
1 'polypeptide(L)' 'MKIGLSIGDFTWPGGPTELGSTLGKVARTADQAGFDSIWVMDHFWQIRMNGPEHHDMLEGYSSLAFMAGVT' A
#
# COMPACT_ATOMS: atom_id res chain seq x y z
N MET A 1 7.23 12.89 -17.98
CA MET A 1 5.88 12.53 -17.46
C MET A 1 6.08 11.99 -16.05
N LYS A 2 5.25 12.39 -15.09
CA LYS A 2 5.29 11.88 -13.70
C LYS A 2 4.16 10.86 -13.52
N ILE A 3 4.46 9.69 -12.96
CA ILE A 3 3.50 8.60 -12.74
C ILE A 3 3.48 8.29 -11.24
N GLY A 4 2.28 8.18 -10.66
CA GLY A 4 2.07 7.76 -9.28
C GLY A 4 1.48 6.35 -9.19
N LEU A 5 1.83 5.63 -8.13
CA LEU A 5 1.24 4.33 -7.77
C LEU A 5 0.24 4.53 -6.63
N SER A 6 -1.00 4.06 -6.80
CA SER A 6 -2.02 4.06 -5.74
C SER A 6 -2.32 2.64 -5.29
N ILE A 7 -2.22 2.38 -3.99
CA ILE A 7 -2.51 1.08 -3.36
C ILE A 7 -3.86 1.18 -2.64
N GLY A 8 -4.87 0.49 -3.17
CA GLY A 8 -6.25 0.55 -2.68
C GLY A 8 -6.76 -0.74 -2.01
N ASP A 9 -5.95 -1.79 -1.97
CA ASP A 9 -6.25 -3.05 -1.28
C ASP A 9 -4.96 -3.68 -0.76
N PHE A 10 -4.98 -4.13 0.49
CA PHE A 10 -3.88 -4.78 1.19
C PHE A 10 -4.12 -6.26 1.44
N THR A 11 -5.27 -6.78 0.98
CA THR A 11 -5.66 -8.19 1.09
C THR A 11 -4.85 -9.00 0.08
N TRP A 12 -3.61 -9.32 0.44
CA TRP A 12 -2.66 -10.01 -0.42
C TRP A 12 -2.41 -11.45 0.03
N PRO A 13 -1.95 -12.34 -0.86
CA PRO A 13 -1.41 -13.64 -0.46
C PRO A 13 -0.34 -13.49 0.63
N GLY A 14 -0.37 -14.39 1.62
CA GLY A 14 0.51 -14.31 2.80
C GLY A 14 -0.11 -13.58 4.01
N GLY A 15 -1.16 -12.78 3.78
CA GLY A 15 -1.94 -12.13 4.84
C GLY A 15 -1.11 -11.22 5.76
N PRO A 16 -1.59 -10.94 6.98
CA PRO A 16 -0.97 -9.98 7.89
C PRO A 16 0.49 -10.28 8.26
N THR A 17 0.90 -11.56 8.27
CA THR A 17 2.28 -11.95 8.61
C THR A 17 3.29 -11.50 7.56
N GLU A 18 2.90 -11.45 6.28
CA GLU A 18 3.78 -11.05 5.18
C GLU A 18 3.54 -9.61 4.73
N LEU A 19 2.51 -8.95 5.24
CA LEU A 19 2.04 -7.63 4.80
C LEU A 19 3.16 -6.58 4.78
N GLY A 20 3.93 -6.46 5.87
CA GLY A 20 5.04 -5.50 5.95
C GLY A 20 6.14 -5.78 4.92
N SER A 21 6.54 -7.05 4.76
CA SER A 21 7.56 -7.42 3.76
C SER A 21 7.09 -7.19 2.33
N THR A 22 5.82 -7.49 2.04
CA THR A 22 5.22 -7.30 0.73
C THR A 22 5.07 -5.81 0.41
N LEU A 23 4.57 -5.00 1.35
CA LEU A 23 4.45 -3.55 1.17
C LEU A 23 5.82 -2.90 0.95
N GLY A 24 6.84 -3.29 1.72
CA GLY A 24 8.20 -2.80 1.54
C GLY A 24 8.82 -3.21 0.21
N LYS A 25 8.50 -4.41 -0.29
CA LYS A 25 8.90 -4.85 -1.64
C LYS A 25 8.24 -3.99 -2.72
N VAL A 26 6.95 -3.71 -2.61
CA VAL A 26 6.22 -2.84 -3.55
C VAL A 26 6.84 -1.45 -3.57
N ALA A 27 7.06 -0.85 -2.41
CA ALA A 27 7.62 0.50 -2.28
C ALA A 27 9.01 0.63 -2.94
N ARG A 28 9.94 -0.27 -2.59
CA ARG A 28 11.29 -0.30 -3.21
C ARG A 28 11.24 -0.54 -4.72
N THR A 29 10.33 -1.41 -5.16
CA THR A 29 10.18 -1.70 -6.60
C THR A 29 9.67 -0.47 -7.35
N ALA A 30 8.70 0.25 -6.79
CA ALA A 30 8.16 1.47 -7.39
C ALA A 30 9.22 2.58 -7.46
N ASP A 31 9.99 2.78 -6.39
CA ASP A 31 11.10 3.74 -6.36
C ASP A 31 12.17 3.41 -7.43
N GLN A 32 12.64 2.17 -7.47
CA GLN A 32 13.63 1.71 -8.48
C GLN A 32 13.11 1.79 -9.92
N ALA A 33 11.80 1.65 -10.12
CA ALA A 33 11.17 1.78 -11.43
C ALA A 33 10.93 3.25 -11.84
N GLY A 34 11.21 4.22 -10.97
CA GLY A 34 11.10 5.64 -11.26
C GLY A 34 9.68 6.22 -11.13
N PHE A 35 8.82 5.62 -10.29
CA PHE A 35 7.56 6.26 -9.91
C PHE A 35 7.84 7.54 -9.12
N ASP A 36 7.05 8.59 -9.36
CA ASP A 36 7.23 9.91 -8.74
C ASP A 36 6.55 10.02 -7.37
N SER A 37 5.56 9.16 -7.09
CA SER A 37 4.83 9.15 -5.82
C SER A 37 4.13 7.81 -5.56
N ILE A 38 3.89 7.52 -4.28
CA ILE A 38 3.05 6.41 -3.81
C ILE A 38 1.92 6.99 -2.96
N TRP A 39 0.72 6.48 -3.17
CA TRP A 39 -0.50 6.85 -2.47
C TRP A 39 -1.17 5.61 -1.89
N VAL A 40 -1.85 5.77 -0.76
CA VAL A 40 -2.67 4.73 -0.14
C VAL A 40 -4.09 5.25 0.06
N MET A 41 -5.03 4.33 0.17
CA MET A 41 -6.38 4.66 0.62
C MET A 41 -6.41 4.77 2.15
N ASP A 42 -7.12 5.77 2.68
CA ASP A 42 -7.23 6.03 4.13
C ASP A 42 -8.69 5.95 4.59
N HIS A 43 -9.20 4.73 4.66
CA HIS A 43 -10.53 4.45 5.20
C HIS A 43 -10.39 3.48 6.36
N PHE A 44 -11.25 3.56 7.37
CA PHE A 44 -11.20 2.60 8.48
C PHE A 44 -11.66 1.19 8.05
N TRP A 45 -12.51 1.11 7.03
CA TRP A 45 -12.94 -0.13 6.36
C TRP A 45 -12.77 0.01 4.85
N GLN A 46 -12.66 -1.10 4.14
CA GLN A 46 -12.63 -1.11 2.69
C GLN A 46 -13.92 -0.55 2.08
N ILE A 47 -13.80 0.12 0.92
CA ILE A 47 -14.93 0.66 0.17
C ILE A 47 -15.49 -0.37 -0.81
N ARG A 48 -16.81 -0.37 -1.00
CA ARG A 48 -17.53 -1.35 -1.86
C ARG A 48 -17.00 -1.44 -3.30
N MET A 49 -16.41 -0.36 -3.82
CA MET A 49 -15.84 -0.34 -5.17
C MET A 49 -14.56 -1.18 -5.28
N ASN A 50 -13.84 -1.37 -4.18
CA ASN A 50 -12.56 -2.09 -4.13
C ASN A 50 -12.71 -3.48 -3.49
N GLY A 51 -13.69 -3.70 -2.61
CA GLY A 51 -13.92 -4.98 -1.96
C GLY A 51 -14.95 -4.93 -0.84
N PRO A 52 -15.23 -6.06 -0.18
CA PRO A 52 -16.05 -6.09 1.03
C PRO A 52 -15.33 -5.39 2.19
N GLU A 53 -16.10 -4.89 3.16
CA GLU A 53 -15.62 -4.07 4.27
C GLU A 53 -14.59 -4.74 5.20
N HIS A 54 -14.47 -6.07 5.13
CA HIS A 54 -13.55 -6.88 5.92
C HIS A 54 -12.23 -7.21 5.19
N HIS A 55 -12.01 -6.67 3.98
CA HIS A 55 -10.67 -6.66 3.38
C HIS A 55 -9.69 -5.87 4.24
N ASP A 56 -8.43 -6.30 4.22
CA ASP A 56 -7.37 -5.69 5.03
C ASP A 56 -7.19 -4.22 4.66
N MET A 57 -7.10 -3.39 5.68
CA MET A 57 -6.91 -1.95 5.55
C MET A 57 -5.84 -1.48 6.52
N LEU A 58 -4.88 -0.72 5.99
CA LEU A 58 -3.85 -0.10 6.81
C LEU A 58 -4.20 1.37 7.07
N GLU A 59 -3.75 1.89 8.21
CA GLU A 59 -3.84 3.31 8.50
C GLU A 59 -2.86 4.08 7.61
N GLY A 60 -3.32 5.21 7.04
CA GLY A 60 -2.60 5.90 5.98
C GLY A 60 -1.21 6.39 6.37
N TYR A 61 -1.07 7.08 7.50
CA TYR A 61 0.20 7.70 7.88
C TYR A 61 1.26 6.68 8.26
N SER A 62 0.91 5.64 9.02
CA SER A 62 1.82 4.55 9.39
C SER A 62 2.28 3.76 8.17
N SER A 63 1.40 3.53 7.19
CA SER A 63 1.75 2.89 5.91
C SER A 63 2.78 3.71 5.13
N LEU A 64 2.53 5.02 4.99
CA LEU A 64 3.43 5.92 4.28
C LEU A 64 4.77 6.08 5.01
N ALA A 65 4.74 6.22 6.35
CA ALA A 65 5.95 6.32 7.16
C ALA A 65 6.80 5.03 7.09
N PHE A 66 6.15 3.86 7.10
CA PHE A 66 6.85 2.58 6.91
C PHE A 66 7.53 2.51 5.53
N MET A 67 6.81 2.83 4.45
CA MET A 67 7.37 2.81 3.10
C MET A 67 8.53 3.80 2.95
N ALA A 68 8.37 5.03 3.46
CA ALA A 68 9.42 6.05 3.44
C ALA A 68 10.69 5.63 4.21
N GLY A 69 10.57 4.76 5.21
CA GLY A 69 11.72 4.23 5.95
C GLY A 69 12.49 3.12 5.21
N VAL A 70 11.95 2.60 4.11
CA VAL A 70 12.52 1.45 3.39
C VAL A 70 12.77 1.68 1.89
N THR A 71 12.42 2.86 1.38
CA THR A 71 12.76 3.35 0.03
C THR A 71 13.95 4.28 0.11
#